data_AF-A0A4U0XSW0-F1
#
_entry.id   AF-A0A4U0XSW0-F1
#
_cell.length_a   1.000
_cell.length_b   1.000
_cell.length_c   1.000
_cell.angle_alpha   90.00
_cell.angle_beta   90.00
_cell.angle_gamma   90.00
#
_symmetry.space_group_name_H-M   'P 1'
#
loop_
_entity.id
_entity.type
_entity.pdbx_description
1 polymer ?
#
loop_
_entity_poly.entity_id
_entity_poly.type
_entity_poly.pdbx_seq_one_letter_code
_entity_poly.pdbx_strand_id
1 'polypeptide(L)'
;MDPNTSTREQFTQYLLSQPIPSHAAPVWREVVENLKALLDKLAHHPAMSPNLQQTYMTPAASKNRVYFVWDFVGRTLGMLYAVDPSVQRLSTAKKELWEGAQGRASFSGMLITNALPGALNEMTEAAYPDQEGAHPEFGDDIIAIARRLSGS
;
A
#
# COMPACT_ATOMS: atom_id res chain seq x y z
N MET A 1 -12.97 -12.83 -2.43
CA MET A 1 -13.60 -11.60 -1.92
C MET A 1 -14.22 -10.86 -3.08
N ASP A 2 -15.45 -10.36 -2.95
CA ASP A 2 -16.14 -9.66 -4.03
C ASP A 2 -16.03 -8.13 -3.86
N PRO A 3 -15.37 -7.40 -4.79
CA PRO A 3 -15.19 -5.95 -4.71
C PRO A 3 -16.50 -5.15 -4.83
N ASN A 4 -17.57 -5.76 -5.34
CA ASN A 4 -18.86 -5.08 -5.50
C ASN A 4 -19.71 -5.10 -4.23
N THR A 5 -19.36 -5.92 -3.26
CA THR A 5 -20.13 -6.09 -2.02
C THR A 5 -19.29 -5.93 -0.76
N SER A 6 -17.97 -6.11 -0.83
CA SER A 6 -17.10 -5.97 0.33
C SER A 6 -16.63 -4.52 0.52
N THR A 7 -16.52 -4.09 1.78
CA THR A 7 -16.01 -2.76 2.15
C THR A 7 -14.50 -2.66 1.98
N ARG A 8 -13.95 -1.44 1.94
CA ARG A 8 -12.49 -1.22 1.96
C ARG A 8 -11.84 -1.78 3.22
N GLU A 9 -12.53 -1.73 4.35
CA GLU A 9 -12.09 -2.38 5.59
C GLU A 9 -11.99 -3.90 5.40
N GLN A 10 -13.02 -4.55 4.87
CA GLN A 10 -13.00 -6.00 4.62
C GLN A 10 -11.88 -6.39 3.64
N PHE A 11 -11.66 -5.59 2.59
CA PHE A 11 -10.52 -5.77 1.68
C PHE A 11 -9.17 -5.65 2.39
N THR A 12 -9.03 -4.63 3.24
CA THR A 12 -7.82 -4.44 4.05
C THR A 12 -7.58 -5.66 4.93
N GLN A 13 -8.59 -6.09 5.68
CA GLN A 13 -8.49 -7.24 6.57
C GLN A 13 -8.16 -8.53 5.81
N TYR A 14 -8.72 -8.72 4.62
CA TYR A 14 -8.37 -9.85 3.77
C TYR A 14 -6.88 -9.87 3.39
N LEU A 15 -6.33 -8.74 2.94
CA LEU A 15 -4.91 -8.63 2.63
C LEU A 15 -4.05 -8.85 3.89
N LEU A 16 -4.43 -8.25 5.02
CA LEU A 16 -3.73 -8.43 6.31
C LEU A 16 -3.81 -9.87 6.83
N SER A 17 -4.86 -10.61 6.50
CA SER A 17 -5.03 -12.00 6.94
C SER A 17 -4.22 -13.02 6.13
N GLN A 18 -3.69 -12.65 4.95
CA GLN A 18 -2.96 -13.60 4.12
C GLN A 18 -1.70 -14.11 4.84
N PRO A 19 -1.50 -15.43 4.95
CA PRO A 19 -0.36 -15.98 5.68
C PRO A 19 0.95 -15.70 4.94
N ILE A 20 2.02 -15.49 5.69
CA ILE A 20 3.38 -15.48 5.15
C ILE A 20 3.89 -16.93 5.20
N PRO A 21 4.15 -17.59 4.05
CA PRO A 21 4.58 -18.98 4.04
C PRO A 21 5.91 -19.18 4.76
N SER A 22 6.06 -20.30 5.44
CA SER A 22 7.30 -20.63 6.20
C SER A 22 8.55 -20.67 5.31
N HIS A 23 8.39 -21.07 4.05
CA HIS A 23 9.44 -21.14 3.04
C HIS A 23 9.68 -19.81 2.29
N ALA A 24 8.99 -18.73 2.66
CA ALA A 24 9.21 -17.43 2.05
C ALA A 24 10.65 -16.97 2.26
N ALA A 25 11.29 -16.49 1.19
CA ALA A 25 12.62 -15.92 1.27
C ALA A 25 12.62 -14.70 2.21
N PRO A 26 13.73 -14.44 2.93
CA PRO A 26 13.81 -13.32 3.88
C PRO A 26 13.42 -11.97 3.27
N VAL A 27 13.89 -11.67 2.05
CA VAL A 27 13.58 -10.41 1.36
C VAL A 27 12.09 -10.26 1.02
N TRP A 28 11.44 -11.34 0.57
CA TRP A 28 10.00 -11.31 0.27
C TRP A 28 9.20 -11.11 1.54
N ARG A 29 9.58 -11.85 2.61
CA ARG A 29 8.95 -11.76 3.93
C ARG A 29 9.03 -10.34 4.47
N GLU A 30 10.21 -9.74 4.48
CA GLU A 30 10.44 -8.40 5.00
C GLU A 30 9.57 -7.35 4.28
N VAL A 31 9.53 -7.39 2.95
CA VAL A 31 8.69 -6.48 2.16
C VAL A 31 7.21 -6.66 2.49
N VAL A 32 6.73 -7.90 2.58
CA VAL A 32 5.32 -8.17 2.90
C VAL A 32 4.98 -7.77 4.34
N GLU A 33 5.83 -8.05 5.32
CA GLU A 33 5.61 -7.66 6.72
C GLU A 33 5.53 -6.13 6.87
N ASN A 34 6.46 -5.40 6.25
CA ASN A 34 6.46 -3.94 6.28
C ASN A 34 5.24 -3.35 5.56
N LEU A 35 4.85 -3.89 4.40
CA LEU A 35 3.65 -3.42 3.70
C LEU A 35 2.36 -3.75 4.45
N LYS A 36 2.25 -4.91 5.10
CA LYS A 36 1.09 -5.25 5.95
C LYS A 36 1.00 -4.30 7.14
N ALA A 37 2.11 -4.04 7.83
CA ALA A 37 2.15 -3.07 8.91
C ALA A 37 1.77 -1.66 8.43
N LEU A 38 2.29 -1.24 7.28
CA LEU A 38 1.97 0.06 6.70
C LEU A 38 0.49 0.16 6.32
N LEU A 39 -0.06 -0.85 5.66
CA LEU A 39 -1.47 -0.89 5.24
C LEU A 39 -2.41 -0.79 6.44
N ASP A 40 -2.12 -1.54 7.51
CA ASP A 40 -2.89 -1.50 8.75
C ASP A 40 -2.93 -0.08 9.35
N LYS A 41 -1.77 0.58 9.44
CA LYS A 41 -1.68 1.95 9.96
C LYS A 41 -2.40 2.97 9.08
N LEU A 42 -2.28 2.85 7.77
CA LEU A 42 -2.99 3.72 6.83
C LEU A 42 -4.51 3.53 6.92
N ALA A 43 -4.97 2.28 7.06
CA ALA A 43 -6.40 1.99 7.20
C ALA A 43 -6.97 2.58 8.49
N HIS A 44 -6.23 2.54 9.60
CA HIS A 44 -6.67 3.11 10.88
C HIS A 44 -6.37 4.61 11.03
N HIS A 45 -5.82 5.25 10.00
CA HIS A 45 -5.57 6.68 10.01
C HIS A 45 -6.90 7.47 10.00
N PRO A 46 -7.07 8.56 10.79
CA PRO A 46 -8.33 9.30 10.86
C PRO A 46 -8.87 9.77 9.50
N ALA A 47 -7.97 10.17 8.59
CA ALA A 47 -8.31 10.60 7.24
C ALA A 47 -8.87 9.48 6.33
N MET A 48 -8.79 8.20 6.73
CA MET A 48 -9.41 7.07 6.04
C MET A 48 -10.82 6.74 6.54
N SER A 49 -11.21 7.25 7.71
CA SER A 49 -12.53 6.97 8.31
C SER A 49 -13.73 7.22 7.37
N PRO A 50 -13.76 8.24 6.50
CA PRO A 50 -14.89 8.43 5.58
C PRO A 50 -14.99 7.34 4.50
N ASN A 51 -13.90 6.60 4.25
CA ASN A 51 -13.78 5.66 3.14
C ASN A 51 -13.96 4.19 3.55
N LEU A 52 -13.56 3.81 4.78
CA LEU A 52 -13.39 2.40 5.17
C LEU A 52 -14.65 1.55 5.00
N GLN A 53 -15.80 2.10 5.39
CA GLN A 53 -17.08 1.38 5.34
C GLN A 53 -17.76 1.44 3.97
N GLN A 54 -17.20 2.20 3.02
CA GLN A 54 -17.69 2.21 1.65
C GLN A 54 -17.29 0.93 0.93
N THR A 55 -18.19 0.41 0.10
CA THR A 55 -17.92 -0.68 -0.84
C THR A 55 -16.68 -0.36 -1.68
N TYR A 56 -15.82 -1.35 -1.90
CA TYR A 56 -14.53 -1.14 -2.56
C TYR A 56 -14.67 -0.49 -3.95
N MET A 57 -15.63 -0.94 -4.76
CA MET A 57 -15.85 -0.41 -6.13
C MET A 57 -16.54 0.96 -6.19
N THR A 58 -17.10 1.50 -5.10
CA THR A 58 -17.68 2.84 -5.14
C THR A 58 -16.58 3.89 -5.07
N PRO A 59 -16.73 5.08 -5.70
CA PRO A 59 -15.79 6.18 -5.50
C PRO A 59 -15.58 6.48 -4.02
N ALA A 60 -14.32 6.69 -3.61
CA ALA A 60 -13.99 7.06 -2.24
C ALA A 60 -14.56 8.45 -1.90
N ALA A 61 -15.10 8.61 -0.70
CA ALA A 61 -15.66 9.87 -0.20
C ALA A 61 -14.59 10.95 -0.01
N SER A 62 -13.42 10.58 0.53
CA SER A 62 -12.27 11.47 0.74
C SER A 62 -11.04 10.93 0.02
N LYS A 63 -10.66 11.58 -1.08
CA LYS A 63 -9.53 11.19 -1.92
C LYS A 63 -8.30 12.01 -1.55
N ASN A 64 -7.78 11.76 -0.35
CA ASN A 64 -6.59 12.42 0.17
C ASN A 64 -5.33 11.54 0.03
N ARG A 65 -4.16 12.08 0.38
CA ARG A 65 -2.89 11.37 0.24
C ARG A 65 -2.77 10.08 1.05
N VAL A 66 -3.49 9.96 2.18
CA VAL A 66 -3.52 8.72 2.98
C VAL A 66 -4.30 7.64 2.22
N TYR A 67 -5.46 8.00 1.65
CA TYR A 67 -6.23 7.11 0.79
C TYR A 67 -5.42 6.65 -0.43
N PHE A 68 -4.73 7.58 -1.07
CA PHE A 68 -3.89 7.29 -2.23
C PHE A 68 -2.83 6.23 -1.88
N VAL A 69 -2.08 6.43 -0.80
CA VAL A 69 -1.03 5.49 -0.37
C VAL A 69 -1.65 4.16 0.09
N TRP A 70 -2.78 4.18 0.81
CA TRP A 70 -3.48 2.95 1.21
C TRP A 70 -3.85 2.07 0.00
N ASP A 71 -4.44 2.65 -1.05
CA ASP A 71 -4.80 1.91 -2.28
C ASP A 71 -3.54 1.41 -2.99
N PHE A 72 -2.51 2.25 -3.07
CA PHE A 72 -1.24 1.91 -3.70
C PHE A 72 -0.52 0.74 -3.00
N VAL A 73 -0.45 0.76 -1.66
CA VAL A 73 0.13 -0.30 -0.82
C VAL A 73 -0.70 -1.59 -0.92
N GLY A 74 -2.04 -1.48 -0.84
CA GLY A 74 -2.92 -2.64 -0.94
C GLY A 74 -2.79 -3.39 -2.26
N ARG A 75 -2.73 -2.67 -3.39
CA ARG A 75 -2.48 -3.28 -4.71
C ARG A 75 -1.10 -3.91 -4.81
N THR A 76 -0.09 -3.30 -4.18
CA THR A 76 1.28 -3.83 -4.16
C THR A 76 1.35 -5.14 -3.37
N LEU A 77 0.63 -5.27 -2.24
CA LEU A 77 0.47 -6.56 -1.54
C LEU A 77 -0.21 -7.61 -2.42
N GLY A 78 -1.28 -7.23 -3.14
CA GLY A 78 -1.94 -8.14 -4.09
C GLY A 78 -0.99 -8.67 -5.17
N MET A 79 -0.10 -7.82 -5.69
CA MET A 79 0.96 -8.22 -6.63
C MET A 79 1.93 -9.21 -5.99
N LEU A 80 2.37 -8.96 -4.76
CA LEU A 80 3.31 -9.84 -4.04
C LEU A 80 2.72 -11.22 -3.76
N TYR A 81 1.43 -11.31 -3.46
CA TYR A 81 0.75 -12.61 -3.28
C TYR A 81 0.61 -13.41 -4.57
N ALA A 82 0.81 -12.78 -5.75
CA ALA A 82 0.91 -13.47 -7.01
C ALA A 82 2.35 -13.89 -7.37
N VAL A 83 3.36 -13.50 -6.59
CA VAL A 83 4.77 -13.90 -6.75
C VAL A 83 5.04 -15.14 -5.91
N ASP A 84 5.83 -16.09 -6.44
CA ASP A 84 6.31 -17.22 -5.64
C ASP A 84 7.16 -16.68 -4.46
N PRO A 85 6.76 -16.91 -3.20
CA PRO A 85 7.39 -16.32 -2.03
C PRO A 85 8.82 -16.84 -1.79
N SER A 86 9.22 -17.96 -2.41
CA SER A 86 10.61 -18.43 -2.37
C SER A 86 11.55 -17.52 -3.17
N VAL A 87 11.01 -16.72 -4.10
CA VAL A 87 11.72 -15.90 -5.11
C VAL A 87 12.80 -16.65 -5.90
N GLN A 88 12.83 -17.98 -5.82
CA GLN A 88 13.79 -18.81 -6.52
C GLN A 88 13.25 -19.18 -7.89
N ARG A 89 14.11 -19.07 -8.92
CA ARG A 89 13.83 -19.55 -10.28
C ARG A 89 12.50 -19.03 -10.85
N LEU A 90 12.20 -17.75 -10.60
CA LEU A 90 11.05 -17.08 -11.21
C LEU A 90 11.19 -17.10 -12.74
N SER A 91 10.08 -17.33 -13.45
CA SER A 91 10.01 -17.01 -14.88
C SER A 91 10.23 -15.52 -15.11
N THR A 92 10.60 -15.10 -16.32
CA THR A 92 10.83 -13.69 -16.65
C THR A 92 9.67 -12.79 -16.22
N ALA A 93 8.43 -13.18 -16.55
CA ALA A 93 7.23 -12.43 -16.16
C ALA A 93 7.04 -12.34 -14.64
N LYS A 94 7.36 -13.40 -13.89
CA LYS A 94 7.27 -13.38 -12.41
C LYS A 94 8.40 -12.57 -11.79
N LYS A 95 9.58 -12.55 -12.42
CA LYS A 95 10.71 -11.71 -12.01
C LYS A 95 10.39 -10.23 -12.19
N GLU A 96 9.83 -9.83 -13.34
CA GLU A 96 9.37 -8.47 -13.57
C GLU A 96 8.27 -8.05 -12.58
N LEU A 97 7.34 -8.96 -12.27
CA LEU A 97 6.31 -8.71 -11.25
C LEU A 97 6.93 -8.49 -9.86
N TRP A 98 7.93 -9.29 -9.48
CA TRP A 98 8.66 -9.16 -8.23
C TRP A 98 9.44 -7.84 -8.15
N GLU A 99 10.23 -7.52 -9.18
CA GLU A 99 10.99 -6.27 -9.27
C GLU A 99 10.08 -5.05 -9.26
N GLY A 100 8.96 -5.11 -10.00
CA GLY A 100 7.94 -4.07 -9.99
C GLY A 100 7.28 -3.91 -8.61
N ALA A 101 6.99 -5.01 -7.91
CA ALA A 101 6.41 -4.95 -6.58
C ALA A 101 7.39 -4.36 -5.54
N GLN A 102 8.67 -4.74 -5.58
CA GLN A 102 9.70 -4.13 -4.74
C GLN A 102 9.87 -2.64 -5.02
N GLY A 103 9.94 -2.25 -6.29
CA GLY A 103 10.03 -0.85 -6.68
C GLY A 103 8.85 -0.02 -6.18
N ARG A 104 7.63 -0.56 -6.25
CA ARG A 104 6.43 0.07 -5.68
C ARG A 104 6.49 0.15 -4.16
N ALA A 105 6.97 -0.89 -3.49
CA ALA A 105 7.12 -0.89 -2.04
C ALA A 105 8.09 0.23 -1.60
N SER A 106 9.26 0.32 -2.23
CA SER A 106 10.24 1.38 -1.98
C SER A 106 9.69 2.77 -2.28
N PHE A 107 9.02 2.94 -3.43
CA PHE A 107 8.39 4.19 -3.82
C PHE A 107 7.32 4.64 -2.82
N SER A 108 6.52 3.73 -2.26
CA SER A 108 5.56 4.07 -1.21
C SER A 108 6.24 4.65 0.03
N GLY A 109 7.41 4.11 0.40
CA GLY A 109 8.24 4.64 1.47
C GLY A 109 8.76 6.05 1.16
N MET A 110 9.25 6.27 -0.08
CA MET A 110 9.74 7.58 -0.52
C MET A 110 8.66 8.66 -0.53
N LEU A 111 7.43 8.31 -0.95
CA LEU A 111 6.29 9.22 -0.95
C LEU A 111 5.93 9.68 0.47
N ILE A 112 5.86 8.74 1.42
CA ILE A 112 5.48 9.02 2.80
C ILE A 112 6.58 9.79 3.55
N THR A 113 7.84 9.40 3.35
CA THR A 113 8.99 10.07 3.97
C THR A 113 9.31 11.42 3.35
N ASN A 114 8.59 11.80 2.28
CA ASN A 114 8.83 13.01 1.51
C ASN A 114 10.28 13.07 0.98
N ALA A 115 10.87 11.92 0.65
CA ALA A 115 12.19 11.84 0.02
C ALA A 115 12.20 12.47 -1.39
N LEU A 116 11.01 12.56 -2.00
CA LEU A 116 10.71 13.38 -3.17
C LEU A 116 9.80 14.52 -2.70
N PRO A 117 10.36 15.71 -2.39
CA PRO A 117 9.59 16.80 -1.79
C PRO A 117 8.34 17.14 -2.62
N GLY A 118 7.16 17.05 -2.00
CA GLY A 118 5.89 17.43 -2.62
C GLY A 118 5.27 16.40 -3.56
N ALA A 119 6.02 15.37 -3.98
CA ALA A 119 5.58 14.42 -5.02
C ALA A 119 4.26 13.72 -4.67
N LEU A 120 4.05 13.34 -3.40
CA LEU A 120 2.80 12.69 -3.00
C LEU A 120 1.59 13.61 -3.14
N ASN A 121 1.75 14.89 -2.79
CA ASN A 121 0.66 15.86 -2.92
C ASN A 121 0.38 16.11 -4.40
N GLU A 122 1.41 16.37 -5.22
CA GLU A 122 1.28 16.55 -6.67
C GLU A 122 0.58 15.37 -7.35
N MET A 123 0.97 14.14 -7.00
CA MET A 123 0.34 12.93 -7.53
C MET A 123 -1.12 12.78 -7.09
N THR A 124 -1.43 13.12 -5.83
CA THR A 124 -2.80 13.04 -5.30
C THR A 124 -3.69 14.06 -5.98
N GLU A 125 -3.21 15.29 -6.16
CA GLU A 125 -3.95 16.41 -6.78
C GLU A 125 -4.14 16.17 -8.28
N ALA A 126 -3.10 15.70 -8.99
CA ALA A 126 -3.22 15.30 -10.39
C ALA A 126 -4.22 14.14 -10.59
N ALA A 127 -4.32 13.22 -9.62
CA ALA A 127 -5.29 12.14 -9.68
C ALA A 127 -6.72 12.59 -9.32
N TYR A 128 -6.84 13.58 -8.43
CA TYR A 128 -8.09 14.01 -7.81
C TYR A 128 -8.22 15.55 -7.77
N PRO A 129 -8.29 16.23 -8.93
CA PRO A 129 -8.26 17.69 -9.01
C PRO A 129 -9.44 18.36 -8.29
N ASP A 130 -10.59 17.67 -8.18
CA ASP A 130 -11.77 18.20 -7.49
C ASP A 130 -11.68 18.12 -5.96
N GLN A 131 -10.61 17.55 -5.40
CA GLN A 131 -10.41 17.36 -3.95
C GLN A 131 -9.03 17.86 -3.46
N GLU A 132 -8.48 18.84 -4.15
CA GLU A 132 -7.20 19.49 -3.80
C GLU A 132 -7.21 20.15 -2.41
N GLY A 133 -6.01 20.33 -1.83
CA GLY A 133 -5.80 21.13 -0.62
C GLY A 133 -5.90 20.40 0.73
N ALA A 134 -6.35 19.14 0.77
CA ALA A 134 -6.37 18.33 1.99
C ALA A 134 -5.15 17.40 2.09
N HIS A 135 -4.13 17.79 2.87
CA HIS A 135 -2.88 17.03 3.05
C HIS A 135 -2.71 16.55 4.50
N PRO A 136 -3.51 15.56 4.96
CA PRO A 136 -3.44 15.05 6.34
C PRO A 136 -2.04 14.50 6.67
N GLU A 137 -1.48 14.90 7.82
CA GLU A 137 -0.16 14.45 8.29
C GLU A 137 -0.07 12.97 8.63
N PHE A 138 1.04 12.34 8.25
CA PHE A 138 1.33 10.97 8.66
C PHE A 138 1.92 10.96 10.08
N GLY A 139 1.48 10.02 10.91
CA GLY A 139 2.07 9.80 12.23
C GLY A 139 3.50 9.23 12.17
N ASP A 140 4.24 9.40 13.26
CA ASP A 140 5.62 8.91 13.39
C ASP A 140 5.75 7.40 13.18
N ASP A 141 4.71 6.62 13.52
CA ASP A 141 4.68 5.18 13.32
C ASP A 141 4.58 4.79 11.84
N ILE A 142 3.76 5.50 11.05
CA ILE A 142 3.68 5.37 9.60
C ILE A 142 5.02 5.75 8.96
N ILE A 143 5.62 6.88 9.37
CA ILE A 143 6.91 7.35 8.88
C ILE A 143 8.03 6.35 9.19
N ALA A 144 8.04 5.76 10.39
CA ALA A 144 9.04 4.77 10.79
C ALA A 144 8.97 3.50 9.94
N ILE A 145 7.78 3.03 9.59
CA ILE A 145 7.61 1.88 8.68
C ILE A 145 8.03 2.26 7.25
N ALA A 146 7.62 3.45 6.78
CA ALA A 146 7.97 3.94 5.45
C ALA A 146 9.49 4.02 5.22
N ARG A 147 10.26 4.45 6.24
CA ARG A 147 11.73 4.49 6.17
C ARG A 147 12.37 3.12 5.93
N ARG A 148 11.76 2.05 6.46
CA ARG A 148 12.25 0.66 6.24
C ARG A 148 12.07 0.22 4.80
N LEU A 149 11.01 0.68 4.15
CA LEU A 149 10.70 0.38 2.75
C LEU A 149 11.56 1.19 1.77
N SER A 150 11.87 2.45 2.08
CA SER A 150 12.65 3.32 1.18
C SER A 150 14.17 3.14 1.28
N GLY A 151 14.65 2.39 2.27
CA GLY A 151 16.08 2.16 2.53
C GLY A 151 16.56 0.73 2.25
N SER A 152 15.77 -0.06 1.53
CA SER A 152 16.10 -1.43 1.08
C SER A 152 16.97 -1.43 -0.17
#